data_AF-A0A1Y2VCD1-F1
#
_entry.id   AF-A0A1Y2VCD1-F1
#
_cell.length_a   1.000
_cell.length_b   1.000
_cell.length_c   1.000
_cell.angle_alpha   90.00
_cell.angle_beta   90.00
_cell.angle_gamma   90.00
#
_symmetry.space_group_name_H-M   'P 1'
#
loop_
_entity.id
_entity.type
_entity.pdbx_description
1 polymer ?
#
loop_
_entity_poly.entity_id
_entity_poly.type
_entity_poly.pdbx_seq_one_letter_code
_entity_poly.pdbx_strand_id
1 'polypeptide(L)'
;LYRSLLRELPPKPLTSSSSSRARSPIHQRLRESFANDAPHEHAVAQADQLVQYLKAQRQYTTLLERYNPGMNMDDEERVRLTARRVGMNLPIEYPKAGE
;
A
#
# COMPACT_ATOMS: atom_id res chain seq x y z
N LEU A 1 21.71 5.51 2.28
CA LEU A 1 20.54 6.01 1.51
C LEU A 1 19.98 4.98 0.53
N TYR A 2 20.76 4.50 -0.45
CA TYR A 2 20.27 3.49 -1.39
C TYR A 2 19.68 2.23 -0.71
N ARG A 3 20.37 1.67 0.30
CA ARG A 3 19.89 0.49 1.03
C ARG A 3 18.65 0.76 1.90
N SER A 4 18.48 1.97 2.44
CA SER A 4 17.28 2.30 3.20
C SER A 4 16.07 2.41 2.27
N LEU A 5 16.22 3.02 1.10
CA LEU A 5 15.18 3.04 0.07
C LEU A 5 14.76 1.64 -0.38
N LEU A 6 15.74 0.75 -0.60
CA LEU A 6 15.43 -0.64 -0.98
C LEU A 6 14.66 -1.43 0.09
N ARG A 7 14.75 -1.04 1.36
CA ARG A 7 14.02 -1.70 2.46
C ARG A 7 12.56 -1.26 2.56
N GLU A 8 12.23 -0.07 2.06
CA GLU A 8 10.85 0.42 2.03
C GLU A 8 10.06 -0.13 0.83
N LEU A 9 10.74 -0.72 -0.16
CA LEU A 9 10.08 -1.38 -1.29
C LEU A 9 9.53 -2.76 -0.86
N PRO A 10 8.40 -3.20 -1.45
CA PRO A 10 7.81 -4.49 -1.14
C PRO A 10 8.82 -5.64 -1.23
N PRO A 11 8.91 -6.52 -0.21
CA PRO A 11 9.85 -7.63 -0.21
C PRO A 11 9.48 -8.62 -1.32
N LYS A 12 10.48 -9.09 -2.07
CA LYS A 12 10.28 -10.10 -3.11
C LYS A 12 10.15 -11.48 -2.47
N PRO A 13 9.14 -12.29 -2.83
CA PRO A 13 9.07 -13.67 -2.37
C PRO A 13 10.27 -14.46 -2.88
N LEU A 14 10.98 -15.14 -1.97
CA LEU A 14 12.20 -15.90 -2.27
C LEU A 14 11.94 -17.19 -3.06
N THR A 15 10.67 -17.54 -3.29
CA THR A 15 10.21 -18.86 -3.76
C THR A 15 9.89 -18.93 -5.26
N SER A 16 9.87 -17.80 -5.97
CA SER A 16 9.65 -17.83 -7.42
C SER A 16 10.95 -18.23 -8.14
N SER A 17 10.87 -19.18 -9.07
CA SER A 17 12.00 -19.79 -9.79
C SER A 17 12.96 -18.79 -10.45
N SER A 18 14.10 -19.27 -10.97
CA SER A 18 15.20 -18.56 -11.66
C SER A 18 14.85 -17.27 -12.45
N SER A 19 13.64 -17.15 -13.00
CA SER A 19 13.11 -15.95 -13.67
C SER A 19 12.80 -14.75 -12.72
N SER A 20 12.46 -15.00 -11.45
CA SER A 20 12.12 -13.97 -10.43
C SER A 20 13.32 -13.14 -9.95
N ARG A 21 14.54 -13.61 -10.27
CA ARG A 21 15.79 -12.88 -10.07
C ARG A 21 15.90 -11.64 -10.95
N ALA A 22 15.06 -11.52 -11.98
CA ALA A 22 14.92 -10.27 -12.72
C ALA A 22 14.54 -9.15 -11.74
N ARG A 23 15.46 -8.20 -11.57
CA ARG A 23 15.21 -6.97 -10.79
C ARG A 23 13.99 -6.32 -11.42
N SER A 24 13.02 -5.89 -10.61
CA SER A 24 11.89 -5.16 -11.19
C SER A 24 12.42 -3.90 -11.90
N PRO A 25 11.73 -3.41 -12.94
CA PRO A 25 12.18 -2.22 -13.66
C PRO A 25 12.39 -1.03 -12.74
N ILE A 26 11.64 -0.94 -11.62
CA ILE A 26 11.82 0.11 -10.61
C ILE A 26 13.16 -0.02 -9.86
N HIS A 27 13.61 -1.24 -9.54
CA HIS A 27 14.90 -1.47 -8.89
C HIS A 27 16.07 -1.17 -9.83
N GLN A 28 15.90 -1.44 -11.13
CA GLN A 28 16.88 -1.10 -12.16
C GLN A 28 17.01 0.41 -12.32
N ARG A 29 15.90 1.11 -12.53
CA ARG A 29 15.86 2.59 -12.62
C ARG A 29 16.44 3.27 -11.40
N LEU A 30 16.07 2.81 -10.20
CA LEU A 30 16.62 3.36 -8.96
C LEU A 30 18.15 3.18 -8.93
N ARG A 31 18.64 1.98 -9.26
CA ARG A 31 20.08 1.75 -9.32
C ARG A 31 20.78 2.64 -10.33
N GLU A 32 20.23 2.75 -11.54
CA GLU A 32 20.78 3.60 -12.60
C GLU A 32 20.83 5.06 -12.16
N SER A 33 19.79 5.58 -11.49
CA SER A 33 19.78 6.93 -10.94
C SER A 33 20.88 7.17 -9.90
N PHE A 34 21.19 6.19 -9.06
CA PHE A 34 22.27 6.31 -8.06
C PHE A 34 23.67 6.02 -8.63
N ALA A 35 23.79 5.37 -9.79
CA ALA A 35 25.06 4.98 -10.38
C ALA A 35 25.57 5.98 -11.42
N ASN A 36 24.67 6.61 -12.17
CA ASN A 36 25.01 7.53 -13.25
C ASN A 36 25.06 8.99 -12.81
N ASP A 37 24.39 9.35 -11.71
CA ASP A 37 24.31 10.72 -11.24
C ASP A 37 25.49 11.04 -10.31
N ALA A 38 26.21 12.13 -10.58
CA ALA A 38 27.25 12.62 -9.68
C ALA A 38 26.61 13.03 -8.35
N PRO A 39 27.30 12.90 -7.19
CA PRO A 39 26.72 13.24 -5.91
C PRO A 39 26.43 14.75 -5.83
N HIS A 40 25.21 15.14 -6.20
CA HIS A 40 24.66 16.47 -6.00
C HIS A 40 24.03 16.54 -4.60
N GLU A 41 24.39 17.54 -3.80
CA GLU A 41 23.86 17.69 -2.43
C GLU A 41 22.32 17.70 -2.39
N HIS A 42 21.70 18.32 -3.39
CA HIS A 42 20.24 18.33 -3.55
C HIS A 42 19.64 16.93 -3.80
N ALA A 43 20.30 16.09 -4.60
CA ALA A 43 19.81 14.73 -4.89
C ALA A 43 19.87 13.84 -3.64
N VAL A 44 20.91 14.01 -2.81
CA VAL A 44 21.05 13.32 -1.52
C VAL A 44 19.92 13.74 -0.57
N ALA A 45 19.67 15.05 -0.44
CA ALA A 45 18.59 15.56 0.41
C ALA A 45 17.19 15.09 -0.05
N GLN A 46 16.93 15.06 -1.36
CA GLN A 46 15.68 14.55 -1.91
C GLN A 46 15.51 13.05 -1.63
N ALA A 47 16.57 12.26 -1.75
CA ALA A 47 16.53 10.84 -1.43
C ALA A 47 16.19 10.61 0.06
N ASP A 48 16.72 11.44 0.96
CA ASP A 48 16.39 11.39 2.39
C ASP A 48 14.93 11.73 2.67
N GLN A 49 14.41 12.79 2.04
CA GLN A 49 12.99 13.15 2.13
C GLN A 49 12.09 12.01 1.65
N LEU A 50 12.46 11.35 0.55
CA LEU A 50 11.72 10.23 0.01
C LEU A 50 11.70 9.03 0.97
N VAL A 51 12.84 8.70 1.61
CA VAL A 51 12.88 7.66 2.64
C VAL A 51 11.92 7.98 3.78
N GLN A 52 11.89 9.23 4.26
CA GLN A 52 11.01 9.64 5.35
C GLN A 52 9.54 9.54 4.94
N TYR A 53 9.19 9.98 3.73
CA TYR A 53 7.85 9.89 3.18
C TYR A 53 7.35 8.44 3.09
N LEU A 54 8.16 7.52 2.56
CA LEU A 54 7.78 6.12 2.44
C LEU A 54 7.50 5.46 3.80
N LYS A 55 8.33 5.77 4.81
CA LYS A 55 8.11 5.31 6.18
C LYS A 55 6.81 5.83 6.76
N ALA A 56 6.54 7.13 6.57
CA ALA A 56 5.31 7.76 7.01
C ALA A 56 4.09 7.15 6.31
N GLN A 57 4.16 6.87 5.01
CA GLN A 57 3.08 6.24 4.25
C GLN A 57 2.73 4.84 4.77
N ARG A 58 3.75 4.04 5.14
CA ARG A 58 3.54 2.72 5.75
C ARG A 58 2.89 2.83 7.14
N GLN A 59 3.32 3.80 7.94
CA GLN A 59 2.69 4.05 9.24
C GLN A 59 1.24 4.51 9.07
N TYR A 60 0.99 5.42 8.12
CA TYR A 60 -0.35 5.92 7.81
C TYR A 60 -1.30 4.79 7.40
N THR A 61 -0.89 3.93 6.47
CA THR A 61 -1.69 2.76 6.05
C THR A 61 -2.01 1.84 7.23
N THR A 62 -1.01 1.55 8.08
CA THR A 62 -1.21 0.75 9.30
C THR A 62 -2.22 1.40 10.27
N LEU A 63 -2.15 2.72 10.46
CA LEU A 63 -3.08 3.46 11.33
C LEU A 63 -4.49 3.48 10.74
N LEU A 64 -4.60 3.65 9.42
CA LEU A 64 -5.88 3.67 8.72
C LEU A 64 -6.59 2.32 8.87
N GLU A 65 -5.88 1.20 8.67
CA GLU A 65 -6.44 -0.14 8.86
C GLU A 65 -6.88 -0.38 10.32
N ARG A 66 -6.12 0.12 11.31
CA ARG A 66 -6.43 -0.07 12.73
C ARG A 66 -7.66 0.73 13.17
N TYR A 67 -7.74 2.00 12.78
CA TYR A 67 -8.77 2.91 13.28
C TYR A 67 -9.98 2.99 12.36
N ASN A 68 -9.86 2.56 11.11
CA ASN A 68 -10.95 2.52 10.15
C ASN A 68 -11.05 1.16 9.42
N PRO A 69 -11.30 0.06 10.16
CA PRO A 69 -11.39 -1.28 9.57
C PRO A 69 -12.61 -1.45 8.64
N GLY A 70 -13.62 -0.58 8.76
CA GLY A 70 -14.83 -0.60 7.94
C GLY A 70 -14.77 0.33 6.73
N MET A 71 -13.61 0.91 6.40
CA MET A 71 -13.47 1.87 5.30
C MET A 71 -13.83 1.28 3.93
N ASN A 72 -13.55 -0.01 3.74
CA ASN A 72 -13.81 -0.72 2.48
C ASN A 72 -15.15 -1.47 2.50
N MET A 73 -15.96 -1.33 3.55
CA MET A 73 -17.29 -1.94 3.62
C MET A 73 -18.32 -0.99 3.04
N ASP A 74 -19.22 -1.52 2.23
CA ASP A 74 -20.38 -0.77 1.76
C ASP A 74 -21.35 -0.50 2.92
N ASP A 75 -22.11 0.59 2.82
CA ASP A 75 -23.03 1.03 3.87
C ASP A 75 -24.14 -0.01 4.10
N GLU A 76 -24.64 -0.66 3.04
CA GLU A 76 -25.63 -1.74 3.14
C GLU A 76 -25.09 -2.93 3.94
N GLU A 77 -23.85 -3.34 3.69
CA GLU A 77 -23.20 -4.44 4.40
C GLU A 77 -22.97 -4.08 5.88
N ARG A 78 -22.59 -2.83 6.17
CA ARG A 78 -22.44 -2.32 7.54
C ARG A 78 -23.75 -2.38 8.31
N VAL A 79 -24.85 -1.93 7.70
CA VAL A 79 -26.20 -1.99 8.31
C VAL A 79 -26.58 -3.44 8.58
N ARG A 80 -26.37 -4.33 7.61
CA ARG A 80 -26.68 -5.76 7.76
C ARG A 80 -25.90 -6.44 8.88
N LEU A 81 -24.59 -6.19 9.01
CA LEU A 81 -23.79 -6.75 10.12
C LEU A 81 -24.17 -6.18 11.48
N THR A 82 -24.55 -4.90 11.53
CA THR A 82 -25.02 -4.26 12.77
C THR A 82 -26.38 -4.83 13.19
N ALA A 83 -27.30 -5.05 12.25
CA ALA A 83 -28.58 -5.71 12.51
C ALA A 83 -28.37 -7.15 13.04
N ARG A 84 -27.47 -7.91 12.42
CA ARG A 84 -27.12 -9.27 12.88
C ARG A 84 -26.56 -9.28 14.30
N ARG A 85 -25.81 -8.26 14.70
CA ARG A 85 -25.26 -8.13 16.06
C ARG A 85 -26.34 -8.08 17.14
N VAL A 86 -27.53 -7.56 16.81
CA VAL A 86 -28.70 -7.51 17.72
C VAL A 86 -29.68 -8.67 17.51
N GLY A 87 -29.33 -9.66 16.68
CA GLY A 87 -30.20 -10.80 16.35
C GLY A 87 -31.31 -10.47 15.34
N MET A 88 -31.23 -9.34 14.64
CA MET A 88 -32.18 -8.91 13.63
C MET A 88 -31.64 -9.20 12.22
N ASN A 89 -32.50 -9.65 11.30
CA ASN A 89 -32.14 -9.77 9.89
C ASN A 89 -32.74 -8.59 9.10
N LEU A 90 -31.93 -7.97 8.25
CA LEU A 90 -32.39 -6.89 7.38
C LEU A 90 -33.33 -7.48 6.31
N PRO A 91 -34.48 -6.84 6.01
CA PRO A 91 -35.35 -7.25 4.92
C PRO A 91 -34.59 -7.25 3.59
N ILE A 92 -34.98 -8.13 2.67
CA ILE A 92 -34.46 -8.11 1.29
C ILE A 92 -35.01 -6.83 0.65
N GLU A 93 -34.13 -5.93 0.23
CA GLU A 93 -34.57 -4.75 -0.52
C GLU A 93 -35.20 -5.22 -1.84
N TYR A 94 -36.37 -4.67 -2.17
CA TYR A 94 -36.95 -4.90 -3.49
C TYR A 94 -35.97 -4.34 -4.53
N PRO A 95 -35.65 -5.08 -5.61
CA PRO A 95 -34.88 -4.49 -6.69
C PRO A 95 -35.64 -3.25 -7.15
N LYS A 96 -34.98 -2.08 -7.14
CA LYS A 96 -35.55 -0.88 -7.73
C LYS A 96 -35.92 -1.22 -9.17
N ALA A 97 -37.22 -1.27 -9.45
CA ALA A 97 -37.72 -1.54 -10.78
C ALA A 97 -37.32 -0.36 -11.67
N GLY A 98 -36.23 -0.52 -12.42
CA GLY A 98 -35.77 0.39 -13.46
C GLY A 98 -34.72 1.41 -13.02
N GLU A 99 -33.45 1.03 -13.16
CA GLU A 99 -32.37 1.84 -13.72
C GLU A 99 -31.46 0.94 -14.57
#